data_AF-A0A7S0JF28-F1
#
_entry.id   AF-A0A7S0JF28-F1
#
_cell.length_a   1.000
_cell.length_b   1.000
_cell.length_c   1.000
_cell.angle_alpha   90.00
_cell.angle_beta   90.00
_cell.angle_gamma   90.00
#
_symmetry.space_group_name_H-M   'P 1'
#
loop_
_entity.id
_entity.type
_entity.pdbx_description
1 polymer ?
#
loop_
_entity_poly.entity_id
_entity_poly.type
_entity_poly.pdbx_seq_one_letter_code
_entity_poly.pdbx_strand_id
1 'polypeptide(L)'
;GKPSEGELPKSSYRIGVTPAPLHELYPQPITHALQQAIRSFAASMPGFDGDGALLHGVETRTSAPVQIVRDGTTCEATTLAGLYPAGEGAGYAGGIVSAAVD
;
A
#
# COMPACT_ATOMS: atom_id res chain seq x y z
N GLY A 1 17.09 14.03 -4.44
CA GLY A 1 15.72 14.52 -4.33
C GLY A 1 15.42 15.58 -5.37
N LYS A 2 15.66 15.29 -6.66
CA LYS A 2 15.14 16.12 -7.75
C LYS A 2 14.04 15.33 -8.44
N PRO A 3 12.93 15.96 -8.88
CA PRO A 3 11.96 15.32 -9.75
C PRO A 3 12.62 14.82 -11.04
N SER A 4 12.05 13.79 -11.66
CA SER A 4 12.46 13.37 -12.99
C SER A 4 12.21 14.48 -14.01
N GLU A 5 13.12 14.64 -14.97
CA GLU A 5 12.99 15.59 -16.07
C GLU A 5 12.70 14.82 -17.37
N GLY A 6 11.90 15.38 -18.27
CA GLY A 6 11.56 14.77 -19.56
C GLY A 6 10.33 13.85 -19.54
N GLU A 7 10.20 13.03 -20.58
CA GLU A 7 9.09 12.11 -20.75
C GLU A 7 9.24 10.89 -19.82
N LEU A 8 8.20 10.60 -19.04
CA LEU A 8 8.19 9.45 -18.13
C LEU A 8 7.96 8.14 -18.89
N PRO A 9 8.42 6.99 -18.37
CA PRO A 9 8.05 5.68 -18.90
C PRO A 9 6.53 5.51 -19.02
N LYS A 10 6.10 4.68 -19.97
CA LYS A 10 4.68 4.39 -20.18
C LYS A 10 4.07 3.80 -18.91
N SER A 11 2.93 4.35 -18.49
CA SER A 11 2.15 3.86 -17.35
C SER A 11 0.84 3.24 -17.82
N SER A 12 0.40 2.17 -17.12
CA SER A 12 -0.94 1.61 -17.27
C SER A 12 -2.01 2.43 -16.54
N TYR A 13 -1.62 3.42 -15.73
CA TYR A 13 -2.54 4.29 -15.01
C TYR A 13 -3.25 5.24 -15.97
N ARG A 14 -4.56 5.04 -16.12
CA ARG A 14 -5.37 5.66 -17.19
C ARG A 14 -5.46 7.18 -17.13
N ILE A 15 -5.28 7.77 -15.96
CA ILE A 15 -5.36 9.23 -15.75
C ILE A 15 -4.04 9.91 -16.16
N GLY A 16 -2.97 9.13 -16.34
CA GLY A 16 -1.64 9.64 -16.66
C GLY A 16 -0.81 9.95 -15.41
N VAL A 17 0.46 10.22 -15.63
CA VAL A 17 1.45 10.49 -14.57
C VAL A 17 2.16 11.81 -14.85
N THR A 18 2.65 12.46 -13.79
CA THR A 18 3.42 13.71 -13.89
C THR A 18 4.63 13.61 -12.96
N PRO A 19 5.82 14.13 -13.35
CA PRO A 19 6.98 14.11 -12.48
C PRO A 19 6.73 14.86 -11.17
N ALA A 20 7.12 14.26 -10.05
CA ALA A 20 6.97 14.83 -8.72
C ALA A 20 8.10 14.39 -7.77
N PRO A 21 8.44 15.19 -6.75
CA PRO A 21 9.45 14.82 -5.76
C PRO A 21 8.89 13.81 -4.74
N LEU A 22 8.80 12.52 -5.10
CA LEU A 22 8.17 11.49 -4.25
C LEU A 22 8.78 11.33 -2.84
N HIS A 23 10.04 11.73 -2.67
CA HIS A 23 10.72 11.75 -1.37
C HIS A 23 10.12 12.72 -0.33
N GLU A 24 9.23 13.62 -0.75
CA GLU A 24 8.50 14.57 0.11
C GLU A 24 7.17 13.99 0.61
N LEU A 25 6.72 12.84 0.10
CA LEU A 25 5.40 12.27 0.41
C LEU A 25 5.31 11.65 1.81
N TYR A 26 6.44 11.24 2.38
CA TYR A 26 6.49 10.53 3.66
C TYR A 26 7.53 11.13 4.61
N PRO A 27 7.39 10.91 5.93
CA PRO A 27 8.43 11.20 6.90
C PRO A 27 9.77 10.56 6.51
N GLN A 28 10.87 11.24 6.85
CA GLN A 28 12.24 10.82 6.49
C GLN A 28 12.56 9.34 6.77
N PRO A 29 12.13 8.71 7.89
CA PRO A 29 12.40 7.30 8.12
C PRO A 29 11.79 6.37 7.06
N ILE A 30 10.56 6.65 6.61
CA ILE A 30 9.87 5.86 5.59
C ILE A 30 10.53 6.06 4.23
N THR A 31 10.82 7.32 3.88
CA THR A 31 11.55 7.66 2.64
C THR A 31 12.91 6.95 2.58
N HIS A 32 13.65 6.90 3.68
CA HIS A 32 14.93 6.19 3.73
C HIS A 32 14.75 4.68 3.58
N ALA A 33 13.77 4.08 4.28
CA ALA A 33 13.47 2.66 4.16
C ALA A 33 13.12 2.25 2.72
N LEU A 34 12.29 3.04 2.03
CA LEU A 34 11.93 2.80 0.63
C LEU A 34 13.16 2.88 -0.30
N GLN A 35 14.03 3.87 -0.10
CA GLN A 35 15.27 3.99 -0.88
C GLN A 35 16.19 2.78 -0.71
N GLN A 36 16.33 2.27 0.53
CA GLN A 36 17.13 1.06 0.79
C GLN A 36 16.49 -0.18 0.18
N ALA A 37 15.17 -0.33 0.29
CA ALA A 37 14.44 -1.45 -0.28
C ALA A 37 14.60 -1.53 -1.81
N ILE A 38 14.48 -0.41 -2.51
CA ILE A 38 14.68 -0.37 -3.98
C ILE A 38 16.09 -0.82 -4.36
N ARG A 39 17.14 -0.32 -3.67
CA ARG A 39 18.53 -0.74 -3.92
C ARG A 39 18.75 -2.23 -3.62
N SER A 40 18.14 -2.72 -2.52
CA SER A 40 18.20 -4.14 -2.17
C SER A 40 17.54 -5.00 -3.24
N PHE A 41 16.40 -4.56 -3.79
CA PHE A 41 15.75 -5.27 -4.89
C PHE A 41 16.60 -5.26 -6.14
N ALA A 42 17.18 -4.13 -6.53
CA ALA A 42 18.10 -4.04 -7.67
C ALA A 42 19.31 -4.98 -7.56
N ALA A 43 19.86 -5.16 -6.35
CA ALA A 43 20.94 -6.11 -6.11
C ALA A 43 20.49 -7.58 -6.25
N SER A 44 19.26 -7.90 -5.85
CA SER A 44 18.70 -9.26 -5.94
C SER A 44 18.07 -9.59 -7.30
N MET A 45 17.63 -8.57 -8.04
CA MET A 45 16.86 -8.66 -9.27
C MET A 45 17.40 -7.63 -10.27
N PRO A 46 18.40 -8.00 -11.09
CA PRO A 46 19.00 -7.10 -12.05
C PRO A 46 17.96 -6.46 -12.97
N GLY A 47 17.97 -5.12 -13.06
CA GLY A 47 17.03 -4.34 -13.86
C GLY A 47 15.82 -3.79 -13.10
N PHE A 48 15.66 -4.10 -11.81
CA PHE A 48 14.55 -3.59 -10.99
C PHE A 48 14.45 -2.05 -10.95
N ASP A 49 15.59 -1.36 -10.96
CA ASP A 49 15.72 0.10 -10.94
C ASP A 49 16.26 0.68 -12.26
N GLY A 50 16.09 -0.03 -13.38
CA GLY A 50 16.55 0.41 -14.71
C GLY A 50 15.74 1.56 -15.32
N ASP A 51 16.13 2.00 -16.52
CA ASP A 51 15.59 3.21 -17.18
C ASP A 51 14.06 3.18 -17.43
N GLY A 52 13.47 1.99 -17.51
CA GLY A 52 12.02 1.81 -17.66
C GLY A 52 11.25 1.81 -16.33
N ALA A 53 11.92 1.87 -15.18
CA ALA A 53 11.30 1.82 -13.88
C ALA A 53 10.49 3.10 -13.61
N LEU A 54 9.26 2.92 -13.12
CA LEU A 54 8.36 4.02 -12.79
C LEU A 54 7.80 3.81 -11.38
N LEU A 55 8.12 4.74 -10.48
CA LEU A 55 7.52 4.76 -9.15
C LEU A 55 6.27 5.65 -9.19
N HIS A 56 5.14 5.06 -8.81
CA HIS A 56 3.88 5.79 -8.63
C HIS A 56 3.84 6.49 -7.27
N GLY A 57 2.85 7.37 -7.08
CA GLY A 57 2.63 8.08 -5.82
C GLY A 57 2.22 7.15 -4.66
N VAL A 58 1.40 7.67 -3.74
CA VAL A 58 1.04 6.95 -2.53
C VAL A 58 0.02 5.83 -2.80
N GLU A 59 0.25 4.66 -2.19
CA GLU A 59 -0.74 3.58 -2.07
C GLU A 59 -1.22 3.57 -0.61
N THR A 60 -2.42 4.08 -0.35
CA THR A 60 -2.87 4.40 1.03
C THR A 60 -3.88 3.43 1.61
N ARG A 61 -4.39 2.48 0.82
CA ARG A 61 -5.48 1.58 1.21
C ARG A 61 -5.04 0.12 1.10
N THR A 62 -3.98 -0.22 1.83
CA THR A 62 -3.46 -1.60 1.88
C THR A 62 -4.20 -2.48 2.87
N SER A 63 -4.83 -1.89 3.89
CA SER A 63 -5.67 -2.57 4.88
C SER A 63 -6.60 -1.54 5.55
N ALA A 64 -7.59 -2.01 6.31
CA ALA A 64 -8.41 -1.10 7.11
C ALA A 64 -7.56 -0.33 8.14
N PRO A 65 -7.78 0.98 8.29
CA PRO A 65 -7.08 1.81 9.28
C PRO A 65 -7.67 1.65 10.69
N VAL A 66 -8.73 0.86 10.83
CA VAL A 66 -9.45 0.62 12.08
C VAL A 66 -9.79 -0.86 12.22
N GLN A 67 -9.97 -1.29 13.46
CA GLN A 67 -10.48 -2.62 13.77
C GLN A 67 -11.75 -2.48 14.61
N ILE A 68 -12.86 -3.05 14.13
CA ILE A 68 -14.15 -3.00 14.84
C ILE A 68 -14.21 -4.21 15.78
N VAL A 69 -14.00 -3.98 17.08
CA VAL A 69 -13.81 -5.06 18.05
C VAL A 69 -15.05 -5.96 18.17
N ARG A 70 -14.86 -7.24 17.85
CA ARG A 70 -15.84 -8.33 18.03
C ARG A 70 -15.29 -9.43 18.95
N ASP A 71 -16.18 -10.24 19.51
CA ASP A 71 -15.83 -11.43 20.29
C ASP A 71 -15.15 -12.48 19.40
N GLY A 72 -14.09 -13.13 19.90
CA GLY A 72 -13.29 -14.07 19.11
C GLY A 72 -13.96 -15.43 18.87
N THR A 73 -15.03 -15.76 19.59
CA THR A 73 -15.76 -17.03 19.46
C THR A 73 -17.09 -16.83 18.75
N THR A 74 -17.87 -15.80 19.12
CA THR A 74 -19.18 -15.54 18.55
C THR A 74 -19.12 -14.63 17.32
N CYS A 75 -18.01 -13.91 17.11
CA CYS A 75 -17.84 -12.89 16.08
C CYS A 75 -18.79 -11.68 16.20
N GLU A 76 -19.51 -11.55 17.31
CA GLU A 76 -20.44 -10.45 17.56
C GLU A 76 -19.71 -9.22 18.12
N ALA A 77 -20.14 -8.02 17.72
CA ALA A 77 -19.58 -6.78 18.22
C ALA A 77 -19.74 -6.68 19.74
N THR A 78 -18.67 -6.29 20.42
CA THR A 78 -18.64 -6.19 21.89
C THR A 78 -19.55 -5.10 22.47
N THR A 79 -19.98 -4.15 21.64
CA THR A 79 -20.75 -2.97 22.03
C THR A 79 -22.19 -2.96 21.51
N LEU A 80 -22.56 -3.86 20.60
CA LEU A 80 -23.88 -3.90 19.99
C LEU A 80 -24.28 -5.32 19.62
N ALA A 81 -25.26 -5.86 20.34
CA ALA A 81 -25.83 -7.17 20.05
C ALA A 81 -26.48 -7.20 18.65
N GLY A 82 -26.28 -8.29 17.92
CA GLY A 82 -26.74 -8.54 16.56
C GLY A 82 -25.85 -7.95 15.45
N LEU A 83 -24.76 -7.24 15.79
CA LEU A 83 -23.81 -6.72 14.81
C LEU A 83 -22.62 -7.67 14.67
N TYR A 84 -22.26 -8.06 13.45
CA TYR A 84 -21.12 -8.95 13.15
C TYR A 84 -20.13 -8.26 12.20
N PRO A 85 -19.13 -7.53 12.71
CA PRO A 85 -18.08 -6.95 11.88
C PRO A 85 -17.27 -8.07 11.22
N ALA A 86 -17.06 -8.02 9.90
CA ALA A 86 -16.33 -9.04 9.16
C ALA A 86 -15.52 -8.46 7.99
N GLY A 87 -14.55 -9.25 7.53
CA GLY A 87 -13.71 -8.97 6.37
C GLY A 87 -12.70 -7.84 6.58
N GLU A 88 -12.14 -7.38 5.47
CA GLU A 88 -11.08 -6.36 5.47
C GLU A 88 -11.56 -5.04 6.08
N GLY A 89 -12.79 -4.61 5.76
CA GLY A 89 -13.37 -3.37 6.26
C GLY A 89 -13.52 -3.33 7.79
N ALA A 90 -13.67 -4.49 8.44
CA ALA A 90 -13.71 -4.61 9.89
C ALA A 90 -12.32 -4.78 10.53
N GLY A 91 -11.27 -4.96 9.74
CA GLY A 91 -9.90 -5.17 10.20
C GLY A 91 -9.55 -6.62 10.54
N TYR A 92 -10.30 -7.61 10.04
CA TYR A 92 -10.06 -9.05 10.32
C TYR A 92 -9.51 -9.84 9.12
N ALA A 93 -9.42 -9.21 7.94
CA ALA A 93 -8.85 -9.80 6.74
C ALA A 93 -8.03 -8.77 5.94
N GLY A 94 -7.36 -9.22 4.87
CA GLY A 94 -6.50 -8.37 4.03
C GLY A 94 -6.41 -8.83 2.58
N GLY A 95 -7.41 -9.57 2.11
CA GLY A 95 -7.46 -10.06 0.73
C GLY A 95 -8.76 -10.83 0.46
N ILE A 96 -9.01 -11.14 -0.81
CA ILE A 96 -10.28 -11.73 -1.28
C ILE A 96 -10.61 -13.01 -0.51
N VAL A 97 -9.65 -13.94 -0.42
CA VAL A 97 -9.88 -15.24 0.21
C VAL A 97 -10.03 -15.10 1.72
N SER A 98 -9.16 -14.33 2.38
CA SER A 98 -9.25 -14.15 3.83
C SER A 98 -10.52 -13.42 4.24
N ALA A 99 -11.01 -12.46 3.44
CA ALA A 99 -12.25 -11.75 3.72
C ALA A 99 -13.51 -12.59 3.48
N ALA A 100 -13.42 -13.63 2.64
CA ALA A 100 -14.52 -14.59 2.45
C ALA A 100 -14.51 -15.74 3.47
N VAL A 101 -13.34 -16.05 4.03
CA VAL A 101 -13.19 -17.05 5.10
C VAL A 101 -13.60 -16.46 6.46
N ASP A 102 -13.30 -15.18 6.67
CA ASP A 102 -13.74 -14.40 7.84
C ASP A 102 -15.25 -14.18 7.88
#